data_AF-A0A4P7HAF6-F1
#
_entry.id   AF-A0A4P7HAF6-F1
#
_cell.length_a   1.000
_cell.length_b   1.000
_cell.length_c   1.000
_cell.angle_alpha   90.00
_cell.angle_beta   90.00
_cell.angle_gamma   90.00
#
_symmetry.space_group_name_H-M   'P 1'
#
loop_
_entity.id
_entity.type
_entity.pdbx_description
1 polymer ?
#
loop_
_entity_poly.entity_id
_entity_poly.type
_entity_poly.pdbx_seq_one_letter_code
_entity_poly.pdbx_strand_id
1 'polypeptide(L)'
;MELPFIQGAGQAPDIDTVLTVALYDAESGRIVHQHAAVVFAGGRAIPEAEAIEAARTSAAGVGHRTRELKVAVSDNPDALRGPHRIDTGTGAFVRLPLAEPAERGPASAT
;
A
#
# COMPACT_ATOMS: atom_id res chain seq x y z
N MET A 1 20.99 44.27 1.38
CA MET A 1 21.67 43.05 0.89
C MET A 1 20.66 41.93 1.10
N GLU A 2 19.93 41.58 0.04
CA GLU A 2 18.83 40.61 0.10
C GLU A 2 19.41 39.19 0.13
N LEU A 3 18.92 38.35 1.05
CA LEU A 3 19.29 36.94 1.13
C LEU A 3 18.52 36.17 0.04
N PRO A 4 19.17 35.34 -0.78
CA PRO A 4 18.45 34.54 -1.76
C PRO A 4 17.64 33.47 -1.03
N PHE A 5 16.33 33.53 -1.19
CA PHE A 5 15.41 32.41 -0.95
C PHE A 5 15.80 31.26 -1.88
N ILE A 6 16.57 30.29 -1.39
CA ILE A 6 16.67 28.98 -2.04
C ILE A 6 15.69 28.04 -1.33
N GLN A 7 14.41 28.15 -1.70
CA GLN A 7 13.44 27.09 -1.44
C GLN A 7 13.40 26.17 -2.66
N GLY A 8 14.37 25.29 -2.77
CA GLY A 8 14.28 24.13 -3.66
C GLY A 8 13.74 22.96 -2.87
N ALA A 9 12.47 22.59 -3.06
CA ALA A 9 12.07 21.21 -2.82
C ALA A 9 12.92 20.38 -3.79
N GLY A 10 13.89 19.62 -3.28
CA GLY A 10 14.78 18.81 -4.14
C GLY A 10 13.94 17.98 -5.11
N GLN A 11 14.35 17.90 -6.38
CA GLN A 11 13.70 17.02 -7.34
C GLN A 11 13.77 15.59 -6.79
N ALA A 12 12.61 15.01 -6.45
CA ALA A 12 12.54 13.59 -6.17
C ALA A 12 12.89 12.84 -7.47
N PRO A 13 13.73 11.80 -7.41
CA PRO A 13 14.00 10.96 -8.57
C PRO A 13 12.70 10.35 -9.12
N ASP A 14 12.68 10.09 -10.43
CA ASP A 14 11.55 9.38 -11.06
C ASP A 14 11.36 8.00 -10.43
N ILE A 15 10.12 7.52 -10.39
CA ILE A 15 9.80 6.15 -9.96
C ILE A 15 9.97 5.24 -11.17
N ASP A 16 10.80 4.21 -11.01
CA ASP A 16 11.02 3.18 -12.03
C ASP A 16 10.00 2.06 -11.89
N THR A 17 9.87 1.51 -10.67
CA THR A 17 8.98 0.37 -10.39
C THR A 17 8.27 0.54 -9.05
N VAL A 18 7.01 0.10 -8.97
CA VAL A 18 6.27 -0.05 -7.73
C VAL A 18 5.75 -1.49 -7.63
N LEU A 19 6.04 -2.16 -6.53
CA LEU A 19 5.50 -3.48 -6.22
C LEU A 19 4.62 -3.38 -4.98
N THR A 20 3.35 -3.75 -5.11
CA THR A 20 2.38 -3.79 -4.02
C THR A 20 2.23 -5.22 -3.54
N VAL A 21 2.43 -5.45 -2.25
CA VAL A 21 2.23 -6.73 -1.58
C VAL A 21 1.05 -6.60 -0.62
N ALA A 22 0.04 -7.45 -0.79
CA ALA A 22 -1.07 -7.58 0.14
C ALA A 22 -0.97 -8.90 0.91
N LEU A 23 -0.99 -8.80 2.24
CA LEU A 23 -1.24 -9.93 3.13
C LEU A 23 -2.74 -9.97 3.45
N TYR A 24 -3.40 -11.07 3.11
CA TYR A 24 -4.85 -11.15 3.17
C TYR A 24 -5.35 -12.46 3.81
N ASP A 25 -6.54 -12.36 4.37
CA ASP A 25 -7.31 -13.48 4.90
C ASP A 25 -7.82 -14.36 3.76
N ALA A 26 -7.50 -15.66 3.81
CA ALA A 26 -7.76 -16.58 2.70
C ALA A 26 -9.24 -16.86 2.43
N GLU A 27 -10.10 -16.69 3.44
CA GLU A 27 -11.52 -16.99 3.35
C GLU A 27 -12.30 -15.80 2.79
N SER A 28 -12.04 -14.61 3.32
CA SER A 28 -12.78 -13.39 2.99
C SER A 28 -12.13 -12.54 1.91
N GLY A 29 -10.86 -12.77 1.59
CA GLY A 29 -10.09 -11.90 0.70
C GLY A 29 -9.75 -10.55 1.33
N ARG A 30 -10.04 -10.34 2.61
CA ARG A 30 -9.78 -9.09 3.32
C ARG A 30 -8.28 -8.86 3.41
N ILE A 31 -7.82 -7.72 2.91
CA ILE A 31 -6.43 -7.27 3.10
C ILE A 31 -6.26 -6.84 4.56
N VAL A 32 -5.32 -7.48 5.24
CA VAL A 32 -4.95 -7.20 6.63
C VAL A 32 -3.78 -6.23 6.68
N HIS A 33 -2.84 -6.37 5.76
CA HIS A 33 -1.69 -5.49 5.62
C HIS A 33 -1.34 -5.28 4.16
N GLN A 34 -1.02 -4.05 3.78
CA GLN A 34 -0.57 -3.70 2.45
C GLN A 34 0.78 -2.98 2.55
N HIS A 35 1.71 -3.40 1.71
CA HIS A 35 3.08 -2.91 1.67
C HIS A 35 3.44 -2.50 0.25
N ALA A 36 4.12 -1.36 0.10
CA ALA A 36 4.58 -0.88 -1.20
C ALA A 36 6.12 -0.82 -1.20
N ALA A 37 6.74 -1.54 -2.12
CA ALA A 37 8.15 -1.42 -2.42
C ALA A 37 8.32 -0.52 -3.65
N VAL A 38 8.96 0.64 -3.48
CA VAL A 38 9.15 1.63 -4.54
C VAL A 38 10.63 1.68 -4.91
N VAL A 39 10.93 1.47 -6.19
CA VAL A 39 12.27 1.62 -6.75
C VAL A 39 12.30 2.92 -7.55
N PHE A 40 13.20 3.80 -7.17
CA PHE A 40 13.48 5.04 -7.90
C PHE A 40 14.48 4.80 -9.03
N ALA A 41 14.49 5.67 -10.05
CA ALA A 41 15.39 5.61 -11.18
C ALA A 41 16.86 5.52 -10.73
N GLY A 42 17.59 4.55 -11.28
CA GLY A 42 18.97 4.22 -10.89
C GLY A 42 19.09 3.36 -9.62
N GLY A 43 17.98 3.01 -8.98
CA GLY A 43 17.93 2.12 -7.83
C GLY A 43 18.08 0.64 -8.21
N ARG A 44 18.33 -0.19 -7.19
CA ARG A 44 18.36 -1.65 -7.35
C ARG A 44 16.94 -2.19 -7.45
N ALA A 45 16.68 -3.05 -8.43
CA ALA A 45 15.44 -3.81 -8.51
C ALA A 45 15.23 -4.65 -7.23
N ILE A 46 13.99 -4.69 -6.75
CA ILE A 46 13.59 -5.48 -5.58
C ILE A 46 12.93 -6.76 -6.08
N PRO A 47 13.49 -7.95 -5.81
CA PRO A 47 12.84 -9.21 -6.13
C PRO A 47 11.53 -9.37 -5.35
N GLU A 48 10.53 -10.01 -5.95
CA GLU A 48 9.23 -10.24 -5.31
C GLU A 48 9.36 -10.89 -3.93
N ALA A 49 10.20 -11.93 -3.80
CA ALA A 49 10.43 -12.61 -2.53
C ALA A 49 10.96 -11.66 -1.43
N GLU A 50 11.83 -10.71 -1.78
CA GLU A 50 12.35 -9.70 -0.85
C GLU A 50 11.24 -8.75 -0.40
N ALA A 51 10.38 -8.31 -1.31
CA ALA A 51 9.22 -7.47 -0.99
C ALA A 51 8.19 -8.20 -0.10
N ILE A 52 7.97 -9.50 -0.35
CA ILE A 52 7.09 -10.33 0.48
C ILE A 52 7.62 -10.47 1.90
N GLU A 53 8.91 -10.77 2.07
CA GLU A 53 9.51 -10.88 3.39
C GLU A 53 9.52 -9.55 4.15
N ALA A 54 9.75 -8.44 3.45
CA ALA A 54 9.61 -7.10 4.01
C ALA A 54 8.18 -6.82 4.50
N ALA A 55 7.16 -7.16 3.70
CA ALA A 55 5.75 -7.03 4.06
C ALA A 55 5.40 -7.90 5.28
N ARG A 56 5.87 -9.15 5.33
CA ARG A 56 5.67 -10.05 6.49
C ARG A 56 6.34 -9.51 7.74
N THR A 57 7.55 -9.01 7.63
CA THR A 57 8.29 -8.43 8.76
C THR A 57 7.57 -7.18 9.29
N SER A 58 7.13 -6.29 8.40
CA SER A 58 6.38 -5.09 8.77
C SER A 58 5.05 -5.43 9.44
N ALA A 59 4.27 -6.35 8.86
CA ALA A 59 3.00 -6.80 9.41
C ALA A 59 3.15 -7.49 10.78
N ALA A 60 4.19 -8.31 10.95
CA ALA A 60 4.48 -8.95 12.23
C ALA A 60 4.87 -7.92 13.29
N GLY A 61 5.63 -6.88 12.91
CA GLY A 61 6.02 -5.77 13.79
C GLY A 61 4.84 -4.99 14.38
N VAL A 62 3.68 -5.00 13.71
CA VAL A 62 2.43 -4.39 14.21
C VAL A 62 1.45 -5.41 14.79
N GLY A 63 1.87 -6.66 15.00
CA GLY A 63 1.12 -7.69 15.72
C GLY A 63 0.23 -8.60 14.87
N HIS A 64 0.32 -8.56 13.54
CA HIS A 64 -0.44 -9.48 12.69
C HIS A 64 0.12 -10.92 12.73
N ARG A 65 -0.78 -11.92 12.67
CA ARG A 65 -0.42 -13.35 12.54
C ARG A 65 -0.09 -13.71 11.09
N THR A 66 1.06 -13.22 10.62
CA THR A 66 1.42 -13.27 9.18
C THR A 66 1.51 -14.68 8.59
N ARG A 67 1.80 -15.70 9.41
CA ARG A 67 1.87 -17.11 8.96
C ARG A 67 0.54 -17.67 8.45
N GLU A 68 -0.58 -17.11 8.90
CA GLU A 68 -1.93 -17.53 8.52
C GLU A 68 -2.44 -16.77 7.27
N LEU A 69 -1.74 -15.71 6.88
CA LEU A 69 -2.15 -14.84 5.77
C LEU A 69 -1.56 -15.31 4.44
N LYS A 70 -2.41 -15.28 3.40
CA LYS A 70 -1.99 -15.43 2.01
C LYS A 70 -1.38 -14.14 1.47
N VAL A 71 -0.67 -14.26 0.36
CA VAL A 71 0.05 -13.15 -0.28
C VAL A 71 -0.46 -12.95 -1.70
N ALA A 72 -0.71 -11.71 -2.07
CA ALA A 72 -0.95 -11.29 -3.45
C ALA A 72 0.00 -10.15 -3.78
N VAL A 73 0.53 -10.16 -5.01
CA VAL A 73 1.50 -9.18 -5.49
C VAL A 73 0.97 -8.54 -6.76
N SER A 74 1.18 -7.23 -6.90
CA SER A 74 0.86 -6.50 -8.12
C SER A 74 1.90 -5.41 -8.38
N ASP A 75 2.33 -5.29 -9.62
CA ASP A 75 3.13 -4.19 -10.14
C ASP A 75 2.27 -3.01 -10.65
N ASN A 76 0.94 -3.16 -10.62
CA ASN A 76 0.03 -2.10 -11.02
C ASN A 76 -0.13 -1.06 -9.90
N PRO A 77 0.20 0.22 -10.13
CA PRO A 77 0.08 1.28 -9.12
C PRO A 77 -1.37 1.52 -8.66
N ASP A 78 -2.37 1.09 -9.42
CA ASP A 78 -3.77 1.17 -9.02
C ASP A 78 -4.09 0.36 -7.77
N ALA A 79 -3.30 -0.67 -7.45
CA ALA A 79 -3.44 -1.46 -6.23
C ALA A 79 -3.24 -0.64 -4.95
N LEU A 80 -2.55 0.51 -5.03
CA LEU A 80 -2.36 1.45 -3.91
C LEU A 80 -3.45 2.51 -3.82
N ARG A 81 -4.29 2.63 -4.84
CA ARG A 81 -5.27 3.72 -4.94
C ARG A 81 -6.61 3.33 -4.31
N GLY A 82 -6.77 3.65 -3.04
CA GLY A 82 -8.01 3.43 -2.31
C GLY A 82 -8.17 2.00 -1.78
N PRO A 83 -9.33 1.69 -1.17
CA PRO A 83 -9.54 0.39 -0.52
C PRO A 83 -9.69 -0.72 -1.55
N HIS A 84 -8.97 -1.82 -1.31
CA HIS A 84 -9.06 -3.05 -2.10
C HIS A 84 -9.35 -4.26 -1.22
N ARG A 85 -9.87 -5.31 -1.85
CA ARG A 85 -9.84 -6.69 -1.34
C ARG A 85 -9.12 -7.57 -2.36
N ILE A 86 -8.73 -8.77 -1.95
CA ILE A 86 -8.24 -9.80 -2.87
C ILE A 86 -9.40 -10.72 -3.26
N ASP A 87 -9.56 -10.98 -4.55
CA ASP A 87 -10.38 -12.08 -5.03
C ASP A 87 -9.70 -13.41 -4.69
N THR A 88 -10.33 -14.24 -3.87
CA THR A 88 -9.69 -15.45 -3.31
C THR A 88 -9.54 -16.60 -4.31
N GLY A 89 -10.28 -16.56 -5.43
CA GLY A 89 -10.18 -17.55 -6.50
C GLY A 89 -9.03 -17.24 -7.47
N THR A 90 -8.77 -15.97 -7.71
CA THR A 90 -7.78 -15.51 -8.71
C THR A 90 -6.52 -14.88 -8.11
N GLY A 91 -6.57 -14.44 -6.85
CA GLY A 91 -5.51 -13.66 -6.21
C GLY A 91 -5.45 -12.19 -6.67
N ALA A 92 -6.42 -11.72 -7.45
CA ALA A 92 -6.40 -10.37 -8.01
C ALA A 92 -6.86 -9.31 -7.01
N PHE A 93 -6.30 -8.10 -7.13
CA PHE A 93 -6.77 -6.92 -6.40
C PHE A 93 -8.10 -6.44 -6.99
N VAL A 94 -9.14 -6.36 -6.15
CA VAL A 94 -10.47 -5.86 -6.51
C VAL A 94 -10.75 -4.60 -5.72
N ARG A 95 -10.94 -3.49 -6.43
CA ARG A 95 -11.26 -2.20 -5.80
C ARG A 95 -12.64 -2.26 -5.13
N LEU A 96 -12.70 -1.75 -3.91
CA LEU A 96 -13.96 -1.55 -3.21
C LEU A 96 -14.53 -0.16 -3.57
N PRO A 97 -15.86 -0.03 -3.74
CA PRO A 97 -16.46 1.28 -3.84
C PRO A 97 -16.15 2.07 -2.56
N LEU A 98 -15.74 3.32 -2.72
CA LEU A 98 -15.64 4.24 -1.59
C LEU A 98 -17.04 4.38 -1.03
N ALA A 99 -17.21 4.11 0.27
CA ALA A 99 -18.47 4.44 0.93
C ALA A 99 -18.71 5.94 0.76
N GLU A 100 -19.91 6.30 0.29
CA GLU A 100 -20.38 7.69 0.32
C GLU A 100 -20.12 8.23 1.73
N PRO A 101 -19.50 9.40 1.88
CA PRO A 101 -19.27 9.97 3.20
C PRO A 101 -20.62 10.07 3.90
N ALA A 102 -20.80 9.33 4.99
CA ALA A 102 -22.02 9.42 5.79
C ALA A 102 -22.23 10.90 6.14
N GLU A 103 -23.39 11.46 5.79
CA GLU A 103 -23.76 12.82 6.16
C GLU A 103 -23.46 12.98 7.65
N ARG A 104 -22.51 13.85 7.97
CA ARG A 104 -22.13 14.14 9.34
C ARG A 104 -23.36 14.84 9.94
N GLY A 105 -24.18 14.09 10.67
CA GLY A 105 -25.34 14.63 11.38
C GLY A 105 -24.92 15.83 12.22
N PRO A 106 -25.79 16.85 12.39
CA PRO A 106 -25.42 18.08 13.07
C PRO A 106 -24.84 17.74 14.44
N ALA A 107 -23.63 18.24 14.71
CA ALA A 107 -23.01 18.12 16.02
C ALA A 107 -23.97 18.74 17.04
N SER A 108 -24.59 17.92 17.88
CA SER A 108 -25.36 18.40 19.02
C SER A 108 -24.39 19.10 19.96
N ALA A 109 -24.37 20.43 19.89
CA ALA A 109 -23.81 21.26 20.93
C ALA A 109 -24.68 21.08 22.18
N THR A 110 -24.08 20.59 23.26
CA THR A 110 -24.65 20.63 24.62
C THR A 110 -23.77 21.53 25.47
#